data_AF-A0A6A4V1Q2-F1
#
_entry.id   AF-A0A6A4V1Q2-F1
#
_cell.length_a   1.000
_cell.length_b   1.000
_cell.length_c   1.000
_cell.angle_alpha   90.00
_cell.angle_beta   90.00
_cell.angle_gamma   90.00
#
_symmetry.space_group_name_H-M   'P 1'
#
loop_
_entity.id
_entity.type
_entity.pdbx_description
1 polymer ?
#
loop_
_entity_poly.entity_id
_entity_poly.type
_entity_poly.pdbx_seq_one_letter_code
_entity_poly.pdbx_strand_id
1 'polypeptide(L)' 'MKNAVLETGLEIKVPMFIAEGEMFVISTSDGEYSGRV' A
#
# COMPACT_ATOMS: atom_id res chain seq x y z
N MET A 1 0.61 6.62 9.19
CA MET A 1 1.12 6.01 7.94
C MET A 1 2.11 4.94 8.37
N LYS A 2 1.91 3.70 7.93
CA LYS A 2 2.83 2.58 8.14
C LYS A 2 3.63 2.40 6.85
N ASN A 3 4.91 2.11 6.94
CA ASN A 3 5.66 1.68 5.76
C ASN A 3 5.26 0.24 5.44
N ALA A 4 4.81 0.01 4.21
CA ALA A 4 4.55 -1.33 3.68
C ALA A 4 5.50 -1.59 2.53
N VAL A 5 6.02 -2.82 2.51
CA VAL A 5 6.83 -3.33 1.41
C VAL A 5 5.91 -4.14 0.52
N LEU A 6 5.77 -3.73 -0.73
CA LEU A 6 5.06 -4.48 -1.75
C LEU A 6 5.87 -5.73 -2.14
N GLU A 7 5.22 -6.74 -2.73
CA GLU A 7 5.90 -7.97 -3.22
C GLU A 7 6.99 -7.68 -4.26
N THR A 8 6.94 -6.51 -4.89
CA THR A 8 7.94 -6.00 -5.83
C THR A 8 9.19 -5.42 -5.16
N GLY A 9 9.22 -5.32 -3.82
CA GLY A 9 10.29 -4.69 -3.04
C GLY A 9 10.14 -3.16 -2.91
N LEU A 10 9.03 -2.59 -3.35
CA LEU A 10 8.78 -1.14 -3.26
C LEU A 10 8.28 -0.78 -1.86
N GLU A 11 8.95 0.15 -1.19
CA GLU A 11 8.53 0.69 0.11
C GLU A 11 7.59 1.88 -0.09
N ILE A 12 6.34 1.76 0.37
CA ILE A 12 5.32 2.81 0.28
C ILE A 12 4.72 3.12 1.65
N LYS A 13 4.11 4.30 1.76
CA LYS A 13 3.41 4.73 2.98
C LYS A 13 1.94 4.37 2.88
N VAL A 14 1.54 3.29 3.53
CA VAL A 14 0.13 2.90 3.60
C VAL A 14 -0.56 3.46 4.85
N PRO A 15 -1.87 3.69 4.80
CA PRO A 15 -2.64 4.03 5.99
C PRO A 15 -2.64 2.88 7.02
N MET A 16 -2.84 3.20 8.30
CA MET A 16 -2.76 2.21 9.40
C MET A 16 -3.89 1.17 9.42
N PHE A 17 -4.85 1.24 8.49
CA PHE A 17 -5.98 0.32 8.39
C PHE A 17 -5.75 -0.86 7.44
N ILE A 18 -4.59 -0.92 6.78
CA ILE A 18 -4.24 -2.02 5.86
C ILE A 18 -3.62 -3.17 6.66
N ALA A 19 -4.21 -4.36 6.55
CA ALA A 19 -3.71 -5.60 7.16
C ALA A 19 -2.86 -6.42 6.15
N GLU A 20 -1.95 -7.24 6.67
CA GLU A 20 -1.22 -8.21 5.84
C GLU A 20 -2.17 -9.28 5.29
N GLY A 21 -2.16 -9.47 3.97
CA GLY A 21 -3.06 -10.38 3.26
C GLY A 21 -4.29 -9.72 2.65
N GLU A 22 -4.53 -8.43 2.93
CA GLU A 22 -5.59 -7.65 2.27
C GLU A 22 -5.07 -7.09 0.93
N MET A 23 -5.85 -7.24 -0.15
CA MET A 23 -5.53 -6.63 -1.45
C MET A 23 -6.08 -5.20 -1.50
N PHE A 24 -5.23 -4.27 -1.91
CA PHE A 24 -5.60 -2.88 -2.08
C PHE A 24 -4.86 -2.29 -3.28
N VAL A 25 -5.44 -1.26 -3.87
CA VAL A 25 -4.86 -0.57 -5.01
C VAL A 25 -4.10 0.64 -4.51
N ILE A 26 -2.84 0.73 -4.92
CA ILE A 26 -1.98 1.89 -4.69
C ILE A 26 -1.57 2.50 -6.01
N SER A 27 -1.49 3.83 -6.04
CA SER A 27 -0.95 4.57 -7.17
C SER A 27 0.57 4.48 -7.10
N THR A 28 1.18 3.71 -8.00
CA THR A 28 2.65 3.57 -8.10
C THR A 28 3.36 4.88 -8.45
N SER A 29 2.63 5.87 -8.97
CA SER A 29 3.18 7.20 -9.32
C SER A 29 3.44 8.09 -8.09
N ASP A 30 2.56 8.05 -7.09
CA ASP A 30 2.66 8.88 -5.86
C ASP A 30 2.95 8.04 -4.60
N GLY A 31 2.85 6.71 -4.70
CA GLY A 31 2.96 5.80 -3.56
C GLY A 31 1.76 5.89 -2.60
N GLU A 32 0.69 6.57 -3.01
CA GLU A 32 -0.51 6.78 -2.22
C GLU A 32 -1.55 5.69 -2.46
N TYR A 33 -2.39 5.50 -1.44
CA TYR A 33 -3.51 4.58 -1.46
C TYR A 33 -4.61 5.07 -2.41
N SER A 34 -4.94 4.27 -3.42
CA SER A 34 -5.89 4.62 -4.48
C SER A 34 -7.28 4.00 -4.26
N GLY A 35 -7.38 2.84 -3.58
CA GLY A 35 -8.68 2.22 -3.29
C GLY A 35 -8.63 0.80 -2.74
N ARG A 36 -9.81 0.27 -2.38
CA ARG A 36 -10.06 -1.14 -2.00
C ARG A 36 -10.68 -1.85 -3.20
N VAL A 37 -10.29 -3.09 -3.44
CA VAL A 37 -11.03 -4.04 -4.30
C VAL A 37 -11.74 -5.07 -3.43
#